data_AF-A0A524KWS0-F1
#
_entry.id   AF-A0A524KWS0-F1
#
_cell.length_a   1.000
_cell.length_b   1.000
_cell.length_c   1.000
_cell.angle_alpha   90.00
_cell.angle_beta   90.00
_cell.angle_gamma   90.00
#
_symmetry.space_group_name_H-M   'P 1'
#
loop_
_entity.id
_entity.type
_entity.pdbx_description
1 polymer ?
#
loop_
_entity_poly.entity_id
_entity_poly.type
_entity_poly.pdbx_seq_one_letter_code
_entity_poly.pdbx_strand_id
1 'polypeptide(L)'
;PGNITLFRLQGTVDYKLRSYIAQGEVLDINPKSFGGIGVFAVKEMARFYRHILIAKRFPHHTGIAFKHIGKILFETMKMLGINDIAFNQPSDLLYINENPFA
;
A
#
# COMPACT_ATOMS: atom_id res chain seq x y z
N PRO A 1 15.93 2.59 11.65
CA PRO A 1 15.35 2.66 10.28
C PRO A 1 15.60 1.38 9.46
N GLY A 2 14.62 0.92 8.66
CA GLY A 2 14.69 -0.36 7.94
C GLY A 2 13.58 -0.58 6.92
N ASN A 3 13.77 -1.54 6.03
CA ASN A 3 12.86 -1.81 4.90
C ASN A 3 11.53 -2.41 5.37
N ILE A 4 10.41 -1.93 4.80
CA ILE A 4 9.08 -2.51 5.01
C ILE A 4 8.35 -2.77 3.71
N THR A 5 7.43 -3.74 3.75
CA THR A 5 6.38 -3.87 2.74
C THR A 5 5.02 -3.73 3.43
N LEU A 6 4.30 -2.70 3.03
CA LEU A 6 2.91 -2.45 3.34
C LEU A 6 2.05 -3.35 2.46
N PHE A 7 1.11 -4.10 3.04
CA PHE A 7 0.16 -4.88 2.25
C PHE A 7 -1.19 -5.05 2.94
N ARG A 8 -2.23 -5.30 2.14
CA ARG A 8 -3.51 -5.76 2.68
C ARG A 8 -4.20 -6.67 1.70
N LEU A 9 -4.73 -7.80 2.19
CA LEU A 9 -5.77 -8.58 1.54
C LEU A 9 -7.13 -8.19 2.11
N GLN A 10 -8.11 -7.90 1.26
CA GLN A 10 -9.43 -7.44 1.68
C GLN A 10 -10.54 -8.05 0.81
N GLY A 11 -11.59 -8.53 1.47
CA GLY A 11 -12.87 -8.87 0.84
C GLY A 11 -13.75 -7.65 0.61
N THR A 12 -14.56 -7.71 -0.43
CA THR A 12 -15.45 -6.64 -0.88
C THR A 12 -16.92 -7.04 -0.73
N VAL A 13 -17.82 -6.06 -0.82
CA VAL A 13 -19.26 -6.32 -0.73
C VAL A 13 -19.79 -7.15 -1.92
N ASP A 14 -19.10 -7.12 -3.06
CA ASP A 14 -19.39 -7.93 -4.24
C ASP A 14 -18.64 -9.27 -4.25
N TYR A 15 -18.25 -9.77 -3.07
CA TYR A 15 -17.59 -11.07 -2.86
C TYR A 15 -16.27 -11.26 -3.61
N LYS A 16 -15.60 -10.16 -4.01
CA LYS A 16 -14.26 -10.20 -4.61
C LYS A 16 -13.18 -10.00 -3.56
N LEU A 17 -12.04 -10.65 -3.76
CA LEU A 17 -10.81 -10.36 -3.05
C LEU A 17 -9.96 -9.38 -3.85
N ARG A 18 -9.38 -8.40 -3.16
CA ARG A 18 -8.40 -7.47 -3.72
C ARG A 18 -7.27 -7.23 -2.73
N SER A 19 -6.13 -6.83 -3.27
CA SER A 19 -4.94 -6.55 -2.50
C SER A 19 -4.29 -5.24 -2.93
N TYR A 20 -3.48 -4.67 -2.03
CA TYR A 20 -2.46 -3.72 -2.41
C TYR A 20 -1.14 -4.10 -1.77
N ILE A 21 -0.04 -3.72 -2.42
CA ILE A 21 1.32 -3.95 -1.98
C ILE A 21 2.12 -2.68 -2.26
N ALA A 22 2.80 -2.12 -1.27
CA ALA A 22 3.69 -0.99 -1.43
C ALA A 22 4.96 -1.17 -0.60
N GLN A 23 6.12 -0.87 -1.18
CA GLN A 23 7.39 -0.91 -0.45
C GLN A 23 7.72 0.46 0.10
N GLY A 24 8.34 0.47 1.27
CA GLY A 24 8.68 1.67 2.00
C GLY A 24 9.76 1.43 3.04
N GLU A 25 9.85 2.32 4.01
CA GLU A 25 10.84 2.27 5.07
C GLU A 25 10.26 2.71 6.42
N VAL A 26 10.82 2.19 7.50
CA VAL A 26 10.64 2.72 8.85
C VAL A 26 11.46 4.01 8.96
N LEU A 27 10.78 5.11 9.25
CA LEU A 27 11.40 6.39 9.53
C LEU A 27 11.85 6.46 10.99
N ASP A 28 13.11 6.83 11.20
CA ASP A 28 13.66 7.10 12.52
C ASP A 28 13.43 8.57 12.88
N ILE A 29 12.20 8.89 13.30
CA ILE A 29 11.76 10.25 13.59
C ILE A 29 10.97 10.31 14.89
N ASN A 30 11.02 11.46 15.56
CA ASN A 30 10.14 11.74 16.68
C ASN A 30 8.73 12.11 16.15
N PRO A 31 7.69 11.31 16.42
CA PRO A 31 6.34 11.55 15.92
C PRO A 31 5.65 12.75 16.58
N LYS A 32 6.24 13.37 17.61
CA LYS A 32 5.69 14.49 18.39
C LYS A 32 4.27 14.19 18.90
N SER A 33 4.05 12.95 19.34
CA SER A 33 2.78 12.44 19.85
C SER A 33 3.03 11.53 21.06
N PHE A 34 1.98 11.25 21.83
CA PHE A 34 2.07 10.39 23.02
C PHE A 34 2.00 8.91 22.65
N GLY A 35 2.73 8.07 23.39
CA GLY A 35 2.74 6.61 23.24
C GLY A 35 3.89 6.06 22.39
N GLY A 36 3.94 4.73 22.27
CA GLY A 36 4.91 4.02 21.44
C GLY A 36 4.48 4.01 19.98
N ILE A 37 4.94 4.99 19.20
CA ILE A 37 4.56 5.16 17.79
C ILE A 37 5.77 4.91 16.90
N GLY A 38 5.65 3.93 16.00
CA GLY A 38 6.56 3.75 14.87
C GLY A 38 5.99 4.43 13.62
N VAL A 39 6.85 5.09 12.84
CA VAL A 39 6.44 5.73 11.59
C VAL A 39 7.05 4.99 10.41
N PHE A 40 6.25 4.73 9.38
CA PHE A 40 6.72 4.23 8.09
C PHE A 40 6.30 5.17 6.97
N ALA A 41 7.13 5.24 5.93
CA ALA A 41 6.86 6.04 4.74
C ALA A 41 6.88 5.16 3.49
N VAL A 42 6.02 5.52 2.54
CA VAL A 42 5.94 4.94 1.21
C VAL A 42 6.09 6.09 0.22
N LYS A 43 6.92 5.92 -0.81
CA LYS A 43 7.07 6.93 -1.86
C LYS A 43 5.75 7.09 -2.62
N GLU A 44 5.38 8.33 -2.96
CA GLU A 44 4.09 8.67 -3.58
C GLU A 44 2.85 8.35 -2.72
N MET A 45 2.97 8.32 -1.38
CA MET A 45 1.86 7.93 -0.50
C MET A 45 0.58 8.76 -0.71
N ALA A 46 0.67 10.06 -1.00
CA ALA A 46 -0.51 10.89 -1.24
C ALA A 46 -1.32 10.42 -2.47
N ARG A 47 -0.61 10.16 -3.58
CA ARG A 47 -1.22 9.62 -4.81
C ARG A 47 -1.78 8.22 -4.57
N PHE A 48 -0.98 7.35 -3.96
CA PHE A 48 -1.41 5.99 -3.62
C PHE A 48 -2.64 5.98 -2.69
N TYR A 49 -2.66 6.83 -1.67
CA TYR A 49 -3.78 6.97 -0.73
C TYR A 49 -5.05 7.41 -1.45
N ARG A 50 -4.97 8.41 -2.34
CA ARG A 50 -6.11 8.91 -3.10
C ARG A 50 -6.63 7.89 -4.11
N HIS A 51 -5.74 7.38 -4.97
CA HIS A 51 -6.10 6.62 -6.16
C HIS A 51 -6.28 5.12 -5.90
N ILE A 52 -5.73 4.60 -4.80
CA ILE A 52 -5.92 3.20 -4.40
C ILE A 52 -6.75 3.10 -3.13
N LEU A 53 -6.29 3.67 -2.01
CA LEU A 53 -6.91 3.39 -0.71
C LEU A 53 -8.34 3.96 -0.62
N ILE A 54 -8.52 5.23 -0.97
CA ILE A 54 -9.85 5.85 -1.01
C ILE A 54 -10.66 5.31 -2.20
N ALA A 55 -10.12 5.39 -3.42
CA ALA A 55 -10.88 5.05 -4.62
C ALA A 55 -11.38 3.60 -4.64
N LYS A 56 -10.58 2.65 -4.11
CA LYS A 56 -10.97 1.24 -3.97
C LYS A 56 -11.59 0.89 -2.62
N ARG A 57 -11.83 1.88 -1.74
CA ARG A 57 -12.48 1.73 -0.43
C ARG A 57 -11.78 0.71 0.47
N PHE A 58 -10.46 0.75 0.54
CA PHE A 58 -9.73 -0.03 1.53
C PHE A 58 -9.95 0.54 2.94
N PRO A 59 -10.07 -0.31 3.97
CA PRO A 59 -10.15 0.15 5.35
C PRO A 59 -8.79 0.67 5.84
N HIS A 60 -8.78 1.32 7.00
CA HIS A 60 -7.63 2.07 7.52
C HIS A 60 -6.48 1.21 8.07
N HIS A 61 -6.71 -0.06 8.40
CA HIS A 61 -5.65 -0.97 8.86
C HIS A 61 -4.88 -1.59 7.69
N THR A 62 -3.64 -1.99 7.96
CA THR A 62 -2.73 -2.63 6.99
C THR A 62 -1.86 -3.68 7.69
N GLY A 63 -1.35 -4.64 6.92
CA GLY A 63 -0.23 -5.47 7.34
C GLY A 63 1.11 -4.79 7.02
N ILE A 64 2.11 -5.05 7.85
CA ILE A 64 3.50 -4.60 7.67
C ILE A 64 4.42 -5.81 7.76
N ALA A 65 5.24 -6.03 6.73
CA ALA A 65 6.34 -6.98 6.77
C ALA A 65 7.67 -6.24 6.88
N PHE A 66 8.57 -6.69 7.76
CA PHE A 66 9.88 -6.08 8.01
C PHE A 66 10.95 -6.52 6.99
N LYS A 67 10.66 -6.33 5.69
CA LYS A 67 11.60 -6.46 4.56
C LYS A 67 10.89 -6.01 3.28
N HIS A 68 11.65 -5.74 2.22
CA HIS A 68 11.11 -5.57 0.86
C HIS A 68 10.77 -6.93 0.24
N ILE A 69 9.58 -7.46 0.54
CA ILE A 69 9.08 -8.77 0.05
C ILE A 69 7.93 -8.65 -0.93
N GLY A 70 7.73 -7.45 -1.51
CA GLY A 70 6.68 -7.15 -2.48
C GLY A 70 6.56 -8.18 -3.62
N LYS A 71 7.69 -8.66 -4.17
CA LYS A 71 7.71 -9.74 -5.17
C LYS A 71 7.04 -11.02 -4.68
N ILE A 72 7.37 -11.45 -3.46
CA ILE A 72 6.83 -12.69 -2.87
C ILE A 72 5.33 -12.50 -2.65
N LEU A 73 4.92 -11.40 -2.02
CA LEU A 73 3.50 -11.11 -1.77
C LEU A 73 2.70 -11.03 -3.07
N PHE A 74 3.24 -10.40 -4.12
CA PHE A 74 2.56 -10.28 -5.41
C PHE A 74 2.31 -11.66 -6.04
N GLU A 75 3.34 -12.51 -6.11
CA GLU A 75 3.19 -13.86 -6.65
C GLU A 75 2.31 -14.76 -5.76
N THR A 76 2.35 -14.60 -4.43
CA THR A 76 1.44 -15.31 -3.52
C THR A 76 -0.02 -14.93 -3.76
N MET A 77 -0.33 -13.64 -3.93
CA MET A 77 -1.71 -13.20 -4.22
C MET A 77 -2.19 -13.77 -5.56
N LYS A 78 -1.35 -13.76 -6.59
CA LYS A 78 -1.66 -14.39 -7.88
C LYS A 78 -1.89 -15.89 -7.76
N MET A 79 -1.04 -16.61 -7.01
CA MET A 79 -1.20 -18.05 -6.74
C MET A 79 -2.54 -18.36 -6.07
N LEU A 80 -3.04 -17.45 -5.21
CA LEU A 80 -4.34 -17.56 -4.55
C LEU A 80 -5.52 -17.11 -5.44
N GLY A 81 -5.29 -16.79 -6.71
CA GLY A 81 -6.33 -16.35 -7.66
C GLY A 81 -6.76 -14.88 -7.52
N ILE A 82 -5.99 -14.06 -6.80
CA ILE A 82 -6.29 -12.65 -6.59
C ILE A 82 -5.63 -11.84 -7.70
N ASN A 83 -6.43 -11.31 -8.63
CA ASN A 83 -5.92 -10.57 -9.78
C ASN A 83 -5.95 -9.03 -9.58
N ASP A 84 -6.81 -8.52 -8.70
CA ASP A 84 -6.84 -7.09 -8.35
C ASP A 84 -5.78 -6.79 -7.29
N ILE A 85 -4.54 -6.56 -7.73
CA ILE A 85 -3.41 -6.21 -6.86
C ILE A 85 -2.89 -4.82 -7.25
N ALA A 86 -3.11 -3.83 -6.39
CA ALA A 86 -2.62 -2.47 -6.60
C ALA A 86 -1.21 -2.24 -6.01
N PHE A 87 -0.51 -1.22 -6.50
CA PHE A 87 0.77 -0.77 -5.96
C PHE A 87 0.90 0.76 -5.94
N ASN A 88 1.90 1.28 -5.22
CA ASN A 88 2.26 2.70 -5.27
C ASN A 88 2.99 2.99 -6.59
N GLN A 89 2.27 3.54 -7.56
CA GLN A 89 2.82 3.83 -8.88
C GLN A 89 3.83 4.97 -8.77
N PRO A 90 4.96 4.89 -9.50
CA PRO A 90 5.92 6.00 -9.55
C PRO A 90 5.29 7.25 -10.20
N SER A 91 5.92 8.40 -10.04
CA SER A 91 5.39 9.70 -10.50
C SER A 91 5.21 9.81 -12.01
N ASP A 92 5.94 9.02 -12.78
CA ASP A 92 5.89 8.94 -14.25
C ASP A 92 4.82 7.97 -14.77
N LEU A 93 4.11 7.27 -13.87
CA LEU A 93 3.01 6.37 -14.21
C LEU A 93 1.72 6.84 -13.52
N LEU A 94 0.76 7.31 -14.32
CA LEU A 94 -0.52 7.81 -13.83
C LEU A 94 -1.47 6.66 -13.47
N TYR A 95 -2.22 6.84 -12.39
CA TYR A 95 -3.37 6.00 -12.11
C TYR A 95 -4.49 6.26 -13.14
N ILE A 96 -5.33 5.24 -13.38
CA ILE A 96 -6.42 5.31 -14.37
C ILE A 96 -7.39 6.50 -14.17
N ASN A 97 -7.51 6.99 -12.93
CA ASN A 97 -8.38 8.10 -12.55
C ASN A 97 -7.59 9.32 -12.03
N GLU A 98 -6.29 9.38 -12.32
CA GLU A 98 -5.47 10.53 -11.97
C GLU A 98 -5.56 11.62 -13.03
N ASN A 99 -5.60 12.88 -12.59
CA ASN A 99 -5.66 14.01 -13.51
C ASN A 99 -4.26 14.26 -14.08
N PRO A 100 -4.05 14.13 -15.41
CA PRO A 100 -2.73 14.34 -16.03
C PRO A 100 -2.29 15.81 -16.06
N PHE A 101 -3.16 16.75 -15.65
CA PHE A 101 -2.90 18.20 -15.64
C PHE A 101 -2.87 18.82 -14.24
N ALA A 102 -2.89 17.99 -13.18
CA ALA A 102 -2.85 18.44 -11.79
C ALA A 102 -1.43 18.66 -11.27
#